data_AF-A0A1K2FSH3-F1
#
_entry.id   AF-A0A1K2FSH3-F1
#
_cell.length_a   1.000
_cell.length_b   1.000
_cell.length_c   1.000
_cell.angle_alpha   90.00
_cell.angle_beta   90.00
_cell.angle_gamma   90.00
#
_symmetry.space_group_name_H-M   'P 1'
#
loop_
_entity.id
_entity.type
_entity.pdbx_description
1 polymer ?
#
loop_
_entity_poly.entity_id
_entity_poly.type
_entity_poly.pdbx_seq_one_letter_code
_entity_poly.pdbx_strand_id
1 'polypeptide(L)'
;MCRSIKTLRPPVLPGEATEEDIRAAALQYVRKISGFRAPAAHNREVFDAAVDAVARATAELLDGLEVRGRGARKEPFTRTGDRS
;
A
#
# COMPACT_ATOMS: atom_id res chain seq x y z
N MET A 1 -4.25 -15.33 14.87
CA MET A 1 -3.57 -15.83 13.66
C MET A 1 -3.06 -14.64 12.86
N CYS A 2 -1.79 -14.64 12.47
CA CYS A 2 -1.21 -13.63 11.56
C CYS A 2 -1.81 -13.87 10.17
N ARG A 3 -2.59 -12.94 9.63
CA ARG A 3 -3.07 -13.06 8.23
C ARG A 3 -1.86 -12.80 7.32
N SER A 4 -1.64 -13.68 6.35
CA SER A 4 -0.51 -13.62 5.42
C SER A 4 -0.37 -12.23 4.81
N ILE A 5 0.86 -11.71 4.72
CA ILE A 5 1.14 -10.51 3.91
C ILE A 5 0.82 -10.87 2.46
N LYS A 6 -0.10 -10.12 1.84
CA LYS A 6 -0.54 -10.35 0.47
C LYS A 6 0.44 -9.71 -0.51
N THR A 7 0.73 -10.40 -1.61
CA THR A 7 1.51 -9.83 -2.72
C THR A 7 0.67 -8.78 -3.43
N LEU A 8 1.15 -7.54 -3.44
CA LEU A 8 0.45 -6.38 -4.02
C LEU A 8 0.74 -6.16 -5.52
N ARG A 9 1.35 -7.12 -6.21
CA ARG A 9 1.73 -7.02 -7.62
C ARG A 9 0.82 -7.92 -8.50
N PRO A 10 0.48 -7.49 -9.73
CA PRO A 10 -0.07 -8.40 -10.74
C PRO A 10 0.88 -9.58 -11.03
N PRO A 11 0.38 -10.80 -11.31
CA PRO A 11 -1.02 -11.21 -11.49
C PRO A 11 -1.75 -11.63 -10.20
N VAL A 12 -1.10 -11.54 -9.03
CA VAL A 12 -1.69 -11.98 -7.74
C VAL A 12 -2.81 -11.05 -7.29
N LEU A 13 -2.66 -9.75 -7.54
CA LEU A 13 -3.74 -8.78 -7.43
C LEU A 13 -4.43 -8.64 -8.81
N PRO A 14 -5.77 -8.71 -8.90
CA PRO A 14 -6.48 -8.57 -10.18
C PRO A 14 -6.40 -7.16 -10.79
N GLY A 15 -5.86 -6.18 -10.05
CA GLY A 15 -5.69 -4.78 -10.47
C GLY A 15 -4.47 -4.12 -9.83
N GLU A 16 -4.43 -2.79 -9.87
CA GLU A 16 -3.41 -2.00 -9.17
C GLU A 16 -3.62 -2.07 -7.66
N ALA A 17 -2.52 -2.06 -6.89
CA ALA A 17 -2.59 -2.01 -5.45
C ALA A 17 -3.21 -0.69 -5.00
N THR A 18 -4.33 -0.78 -4.28
CA THR A 18 -4.95 0.42 -3.72
C THR A 18 -4.19 0.91 -2.48
N GLU A 19 -4.39 2.17 -2.11
CA GLU A 19 -3.83 2.73 -0.88
C GLU A 19 -4.28 1.93 0.36
N GLU A 20 -5.53 1.44 0.35
CA GLU A 20 -6.06 0.58 1.41
C GLU A 20 -5.33 -0.76 1.49
N ASP A 21 -5.02 -1.38 0.35
CA ASP A 21 -4.24 -2.63 0.29
C ASP A 21 -2.82 -2.43 0.83
N ILE A 22 -2.18 -1.33 0.46
CA ILE A 22 -0.84 -0.95 0.92
C ILE A 22 -0.85 -0.73 2.44
N ARG A 23 -1.81 0.04 2.95
CA ARG A 23 -1.94 0.30 4.39
C ARG A 23 -2.26 -0.97 5.17
N ALA A 24 -3.11 -1.84 4.62
CA ALA A 24 -3.42 -3.13 5.22
C ALA A 24 -2.17 -4.04 5.28
N ALA A 25 -1.35 -4.06 4.23
CA ALA A 25 -0.09 -4.81 4.21
C ALA A 25 0.92 -4.26 5.23
N ALA A 26 1.08 -2.94 5.29
CA ALA A 26 1.91 -2.26 6.28
C ALA A 26 1.49 -2.59 7.72
N LEU A 27 0.18 -2.56 8.00
CA LEU A 27 -0.36 -2.96 9.30
C LEU A 27 0.00 -4.41 9.66
N GLN A 28 -0.11 -5.36 8.72
CA GLN A 28 0.27 -6.74 8.99
C GLN A 28 1.78 -6.90 9.23
N TYR A 29 2.61 -6.16 8.48
CA TYR A 29 4.05 -6.13 8.70
C TYR A 29 4.41 -5.63 10.11
N VAL A 30 3.89 -4.48 10.52
CA VAL A 30 4.17 -3.91 11.85
C VAL A 30 3.67 -4.83 12.96
N ARG A 31 2.49 -5.45 12.82
CA ARG A 31 2.00 -6.47 13.77
C ARG A 31 2.94 -7.68 13.86
N LYS A 32 3.47 -8.14 12.73
CA LYS A 32 4.35 -9.30 12.67
C LYS A 32 5.69 -9.04 13.33
N ILE A 33 6.29 -7.87 13.10
CA ILE A 33 7.60 -7.51 13.64
C ILE A 33 7.51 -7.13 15.12
N SER A 34 6.49 -6.35 15.50
CA SER A 34 6.33 -5.88 16.88
C SER A 34 5.78 -6.96 17.83
N GLY A 35 5.18 -8.04 17.30
CA GLY A 35 4.52 -9.07 18.11
C GLY A 35 3.16 -8.64 18.68
N PHE A 36 2.76 -7.38 18.54
CA PHE A 36 1.48 -6.87 19.01
C PHE A 36 0.38 -7.11 17.97
N ARG A 37 -0.71 -7.76 18.39
CA ARG A 37 -1.95 -7.80 17.58
C ARG A 37 -2.74 -6.50 17.70
N ALA A 38 -2.76 -5.94 18.90
CA ALA A 38 -3.35 -4.66 19.23
C ALA A 38 -2.37 -3.92 20.15
N PRO A 39 -1.90 -2.72 19.78
CA PRO A 39 -1.05 -1.92 20.65
C PRO A 39 -1.85 -1.42 21.86
N ALA A 40 -1.21 -1.36 23.03
CA ALA A 40 -1.74 -0.65 24.18
C ALA A 40 -1.81 0.87 23.88
N ALA A 41 -2.65 1.61 24.61
CA ALA A 41 -2.89 3.04 24.37
C ALA A 41 -1.59 3.87 24.30
N HIS A 42 -0.63 3.58 25.18
CA HIS A 42 0.65 4.30 25.23
C HIS A 42 1.58 4.01 24.04
N ASN A 43 1.45 2.86 23.36
CA ASN A 43 2.26 2.51 22.19
C ASN A 43 1.54 2.81 20.88
N ARG A 44 0.31 3.33 20.94
CA ARG A 44 -0.54 3.48 19.75
C ARG A 44 0.02 4.48 18.76
N GLU A 45 0.54 5.59 19.24
CA GLU A 45 1.16 6.61 18.38
C GLU A 45 2.38 6.07 17.63
N VAL A 46 3.28 5.38 18.34
CA VAL A 46 4.47 4.75 17.73
C VAL A 46 4.07 3.67 16.72
N PHE A 47 3.06 2.88 17.07
CA PHE A 47 2.55 1.84 16.21
C PHE A 47 1.93 2.40 14.92
N ASP A 48 1.06 3.41 15.04
CA ASP A 48 0.39 4.05 13.91
C ASP A 48 1.41 4.78 13.01
N ALA A 49 2.38 5.50 13.60
CA ALA A 49 3.46 6.13 12.86
C ALA A 49 4.32 5.12 12.07
N ALA A 50 4.62 3.96 12.65
CA ALA A 50 5.35 2.90 11.96
C ALA A 50 4.54 2.33 10.79
N VAL A 51 3.22 2.15 10.95
CA VAL A 51 2.34 1.69 9.87
C VAL A 51 2.34 2.68 8.71
N ASP A 52 2.19 3.97 9.00
CA ASP A 52 2.13 5.01 7.96
C ASP A 52 3.48 5.17 7.23
N ALA A 53 4.60 5.05 7.95
CA ALA A 53 5.94 5.07 7.34
C ALA A 53 6.16 3.89 6.38
N VAL A 54 5.75 2.68 6.78
CA VAL A 54 5.86 1.49 5.94
C VAL A 54 4.91 1.57 4.73
N ALA A 55 3.70 2.10 4.92
CA ALA A 55 2.75 2.31 3.83
C ALA A 55 3.32 3.25 2.77
N ARG A 56 3.89 4.40 3.19
CA ARG A 56 4.54 5.35 2.29
C ARG A 56 5.71 4.73 1.52
N ALA A 57 6.62 4.05 2.22
CA ALA A 57 7.76 3.38 1.59
C ALA A 57 7.31 2.28 0.59
N THR A 58 6.20 1.59 0.89
CA THR A 58 5.63 0.58 -0.01
C THR A 58 5.00 1.22 -1.25
N ALA A 59 4.31 2.35 -1.10
CA ALA A 59 3.75 3.09 -2.23
C ALA A 59 4.87 3.58 -3.18
N GLU A 60 5.92 4.19 -2.63
CA GLU A 60 7.10 4.62 -3.39
C GLU A 60 7.79 3.44 -4.12
N LEU A 61 7.92 2.29 -3.44
CA LEU A 61 8.43 1.07 -4.06
C LEU A 61 7.55 0.61 -5.24
N LEU A 62 6.23 0.59 -5.06
CA LEU A 62 5.32 0.14 -6.11
C LEU A 62 5.28 1.09 -7.31
N ASP A 63 5.38 2.40 -7.09
CA ASP A 63 5.47 3.41 -8.15
C ASP A 63 6.79 3.32 -8.93
N GLY A 64 7.90 3.03 -8.23
CA GLY A 64 9.23 2.90 -8.84
C GLY A 64 9.54 1.52 -9.45
N LEU A 65 8.71 0.50 -9.21
CA LEU A 65 8.93 -0.84 -9.73
C LEU A 65 8.49 -0.96 -11.19
N GLU A 66 9.45 -0.99 -12.11
CA GLU A 66 9.20 -1.37 -13.50
C GLU A 66 8.90 -2.88 -13.61
N VAL A 67 7.61 -3.23 -13.61
CA VAL A 67 7.19 -4.60 -13.90
C VAL A 67 7.29 -4.81 -15.41
N ARG A 68 8.37 -5.46 -15.87
CA ARG A 68 8.48 -5.97 -17.24
C ARG A 68 7.23 -6.81 -17.56
N GLY A 69 6.28 -6.24 -18.29
CA GLY A 69 5.00 -6.89 -18.62
C GLY A 69 3.78 -5.97 -18.75
N ARG A 70 3.81 -4.72 -18.26
CA ARG A 70 2.80 -3.71 -18.60
C ARG A 70 3.40 -2.33 -18.40
N GLY A 71 3.77 -1.68 -19.50
CA GLY A 71 4.21 -0.29 -19.48
C GLY A 71 3.10 0.57 -18.87
N ALA A 72 3.43 1.28 -17.79
CA ALA A 72 2.55 2.27 -17.20
C ALA A 72 2.33 3.38 -18.24
N ARG A 73 1.22 3.31 -18.98
CA ARG A 73 0.67 4.49 -19.65
C ARG A 73 0.04 5.35 -18.57
N LYS A 74 0.76 6.37 -18.11
CA LYS A 74 0.14 7.55 -17.53
C LYS A 74 -0.66 8.23 -18.66
N GLU A 75 -1.95 7.96 -18.74
CA GLU A 75 -2.88 8.78 -19.52
C GLU A 75 -3.27 9.98 -18.63
N PRO A 76 -2.90 11.22 -18.98
CA PRO A 76 -3.38 12.39 -18.27
C PRO A 76 -4.89 12.57 -18.51
N PHE A 77 -5.61 12.78 -17.41
CA PHE A 77 -7.02 13.14 -17.40
C PHE A 77 -7.23 14.47 -18.17
N THR A 78 -7.52 14.39 -19.47
CA THR A 78 -8.01 15.54 -20.23
C THR A 78 -9.47 15.75 -19.88
N ARG A 79 -9.74 16.80 -19.10
CA ARG A 79 -11.08 17.35 -18.87
C ARG A 79 -11.63 17.89 -20.20
N THR A 80 -12.29 17.03 -20.97
CA THR A 80 -13.16 17.46 -22.06
C THR A 80 -14.42 18.05 -21.45
N GLY A 81 -14.52 19.37 -21.46
CA GLY A 81 -15.66 20.08 -20.91
C GLY A 81 -15.58 21.58 -21.16
N ASP A 82 -15.39 21.97 -22.41
CA ASP A 82 -15.76 23.31 -22.89
C ASP A 82 -16.24 23.18 -24.34
N ARG A 83 -17.56 23.11 -24.49
CA ARG A 83 -18.23 23.41 -25.75
C ARG A 83 -19.68 23.84 -25.47
N SER A 84 -19.90 25.11 -25.80
CA SER A 84 -21.17 25.79 -26.10
C SER A 84 -21.95 26.41 -24.94
#